data_AF-A0A926W581-F1
#
_entry.id   AF-A0A926W581-F1
#
_cell.length_a   1.000
_cell.length_b   1.000
_cell.length_c   1.000
_cell.angle_alpha   90.00
_cell.angle_beta   90.00
_cell.angle_gamma   90.00
#
_symmetry.space_group_name_H-M   'P 1'
#
loop_
_entity.id
_entity.type
_entity.pdbx_description
1 polymer ?
#
loop_
_entity_poly.entity_id
_entity_poly.type
_entity_poly.pdbx_seq_one_letter_code
_entity_poly.pdbx_strand_id
1 'polypeptide(L)'
;MDISDIQFLTSSAIYRELALRSQEFLTYRAYPEGSELRQLSEDTFFNLAVEYITQTGVPRSQAEQFCNNPDQLTELALRVRSILGAG
;
A
#
# COMPACT_ATOMS: atom_id res chain seq x y z
N MET A 1 12.35 12.03 13.49
CA MET A 1 12.35 11.01 12.44
C MET A 1 13.70 11.12 11.79
N ASP A 2 14.61 10.20 12.11
CA ASP A 2 16.01 10.26 11.68
C ASP A 2 16.15 9.63 10.28
N ILE A 3 17.09 10.09 9.46
CA ILE A 3 17.35 9.51 8.13
C ILE A 3 17.69 8.02 8.23
N SER A 4 18.25 7.61 9.37
CA SER A 4 18.58 6.23 9.71
C SER A 4 17.32 5.35 9.86
N ASP A 5 16.22 5.89 10.39
CA ASP A 5 14.94 5.17 10.50
C ASP A 5 14.33 4.93 9.10
N ILE A 6 14.48 5.90 8.20
CA ILE A 6 14.02 5.80 6.80
C ILE A 6 14.84 4.74 6.04
N GLN A 7 16.15 4.65 6.28
CA GLN A 7 17.00 3.62 5.69
C GLN A 7 16.69 2.21 6.21
N PHE A 8 16.36 2.07 7.49
CA PHE A 8 15.93 0.79 8.06
C PHE A 8 14.58 0.33 7.50
N LEU A 9 13.61 1.25 7.39
CA LEU A 9 12.29 0.97 6.81
C LEU A 9 12.43 0.59 5.31
N THR A 10 13.23 1.30 4.53
CA THR A 10 13.48 0.99 3.11
C THR A 10 14.35 -0.26 2.86
N SER A 11 14.97 -0.81 3.91
CA SER A 11 15.77 -2.04 3.83
C SER A 11 14.94 -3.32 3.99
N SER A 12 13.73 -3.23 4.54
CA SER A 12 12.83 -4.37 4.65
C SER A 12 12.10 -4.59 3.32
N ALA A 13 12.18 -5.82 2.80
CA ALA A 13 11.57 -6.24 1.54
C ALA A 13 10.08 -5.87 1.45
N ILE A 14 9.40 -5.84 2.59
CA ILE A 14 7.97 -5.50 2.72
C ILE A 14 7.69 -4.05 2.34
N TYR A 15 8.56 -3.09 2.71
CA TYR A 15 8.34 -1.68 2.38
C TYR A 15 8.63 -1.40 0.91
N ARG A 16 9.61 -2.09 0.32
CA ARG A 16 9.88 -2.00 -1.12
C ARG A 16 8.72 -2.59 -1.93
N GLU A 17 8.22 -3.75 -1.52
CA GLU A 17 7.04 -4.36 -2.14
C GLU A 17 5.81 -3.46 -1.99
N LEU A 18 5.60 -2.86 -0.81
CA LEU A 18 4.52 -1.90 -0.58
C LEU A 18 4.63 -0.68 -1.51
N ALA A 19 5.84 -0.14 -1.72
CA ALA A 19 6.07 0.94 -2.66
C ALA A 19 5.70 0.55 -4.09
N LEU A 20 6.20 -0.59 -4.57
CA LEU A 20 5.93 -1.10 -5.91
C LEU A 20 4.43 -1.33 -6.13
N ARG A 21 3.77 -2.03 -5.21
CA ARG A 21 2.34 -2.33 -5.33
C ARG A 21 1.47 -1.09 -5.17
N SER A 22 1.88 -0.10 -4.38
CA SER A 22 1.19 1.19 -4.33
C SER A 22 1.22 1.91 -5.69
N GLN A 23 2.32 1.82 -6.42
CA GLN A 23 2.44 2.42 -7.75
C GLN A 23 1.61 1.67 -8.80
N GLU A 24 1.67 0.33 -8.79
CA GLU A 24 0.84 -0.50 -9.68
C GLU A 24 -0.65 -0.25 -9.44
N PHE A 25 -1.09 -0.27 -8.18
CA PHE A 25 -2.47 0.06 -7.80
C PHE A 25 -2.90 1.42 -8.36
N LEU A 26 -2.10 2.48 -8.13
CA LEU A 26 -2.43 3.82 -8.63
C LEU A 26 -2.45 3.90 -10.16
N THR A 27 -1.60 3.12 -10.84
CA THR A 27 -1.55 3.06 -12.31
C THR A 27 -2.78 2.35 -12.87
N TYR A 28 -3.13 1.19 -12.33
CA TYR A 28 -4.25 0.39 -12.82
C TYR A 28 -5.61 0.92 -12.39
N ARG A 29 -5.70 1.80 -11.39
CA ARG A 29 -6.96 2.52 -11.11
C ARG A 29 -7.45 3.40 -12.26
N ALA A 30 -6.58 3.79 -13.19
CA ALA A 30 -7.00 4.49 -14.42
C ALA A 30 -7.73 3.57 -15.41
N TYR A 31 -7.67 2.25 -15.21
CA TYR A 31 -8.34 1.27 -16.06
C TYR A 31 -9.83 1.19 -15.70
N PRO A 32 -10.69 0.72 -16.64
CA PRO A 32 -12.10 0.51 -16.38
C PRO A 32 -12.33 -0.34 -15.12
N GLU A 33 -13.35 0.03 -14.36
CA GLU A 33 -13.83 -0.77 -13.23
C GLU A 33 -14.22 -2.17 -13.71
N GLY A 34 -13.84 -3.19 -12.95
CA GLY A 34 -14.08 -4.58 -13.32
C GLY A 34 -13.08 -5.16 -14.34
N SER A 35 -12.09 -4.39 -14.79
CA SER A 35 -10.97 -4.97 -15.54
C SER A 35 -10.11 -5.84 -14.63
N GLU A 36 -9.66 -6.99 -15.16
CA GLU A 36 -8.87 -7.98 -14.41
C GLU A 36 -7.61 -7.37 -13.80
N LEU A 37 -6.90 -6.51 -14.55
CA LEU A 37 -5.70 -5.83 -14.08
C LEU A 37 -5.99 -4.90 -12.89
N ARG A 38 -7.10 -4.16 -12.95
CA ARG A 38 -7.50 -3.28 -11.84
C ARG A 38 -7.84 -4.11 -10.61
N GLN A 39 -8.71 -5.11 -10.74
CA GLN A 39 -9.11 -5.99 -9.63
C GLN A 39 -7.89 -6.65 -8.97
N LEU A 40 -7.01 -7.26 -9.76
CA LEU A 40 -5.82 -7.92 -9.25
C LEU A 40 -4.90 -6.93 -8.50
N SER A 41 -4.75 -5.71 -9.02
CA SER A 41 -3.95 -4.68 -8.35
C SER A 41 -4.57 -4.20 -7.04
N GLU A 42 -5.90 -4.08 -6.98
CA GLU A 42 -6.67 -3.68 -5.80
C GLU A 42 -6.54 -4.76 -4.71
N ASP A 43 -6.77 -6.02 -5.04
CA ASP A 43 -6.65 -7.15 -4.11
C ASP A 43 -5.22 -7.34 -3.60
N THR A 44 -4.23 -7.22 -4.49
CA THR A 44 -2.81 -7.37 -4.12
C THR A 44 -2.41 -6.26 -3.15
N PHE A 45 -2.75 -5.01 -3.46
CA PHE A 45 -2.40 -3.88 -2.61
C PHE A 45 -3.17 -3.90 -1.29
N PHE A 46 -4.45 -4.30 -1.29
CA PHE A 46 -5.23 -4.52 -0.07
C PHE A 46 -4.54 -5.48 0.88
N ASN A 47 -4.15 -6.67 0.39
CA ASN A 47 -3.53 -7.71 1.23
C ASN A 47 -2.22 -7.22 1.86
N LEU A 48 -1.39 -6.54 1.07
CA LEU A 48 -0.13 -5.96 1.55
C LEU A 48 -0.35 -4.80 2.53
N ALA A 49 -1.33 -3.94 2.27
CA ALA A 49 -1.68 -2.84 3.17
C ALA A 49 -2.17 -3.36 4.52
N VAL A 50 -3.01 -4.40 4.53
CA VAL A 50 -3.45 -5.07 5.76
C VAL A 50 -2.26 -5.63 6.51
N GLU A 51 -1.39 -6.38 5.84
CA GLU A 51 -0.20 -6.95 6.48
C GLU A 51 0.69 -5.85 7.08
N TYR A 52 0.97 -4.81 6.31
CA TYR A 52 1.75 -3.65 6.75
C TYR A 52 1.17 -2.98 8.00
N ILE A 53 -0.13 -2.67 7.98
CA ILE A 53 -0.81 -2.02 9.11
C ILE A 53 -0.82 -2.93 10.35
N THR A 54 -0.98 -4.25 10.17
CA THR A 54 -0.93 -5.18 11.31
C THR A 54 0.45 -5.25 11.96
N GLN A 55 1.52 -5.09 11.18
CA GLN A 55 2.89 -5.07 11.70
C GLN A 55 3.17 -3.83 12.56
N THR A 56 2.37 -2.74 12.42
CA THR A 56 2.47 -1.57 13.30
C THR A 56 1.69 -1.76 14.62
N GLY A 57 1.12 -2.94 14.87
CA GLY A 57 0.38 -3.27 16.09
C GLY A 57 -1.13 -3.02 16.01
N VAL A 58 -1.66 -2.64 14.85
CA VAL A 58 -3.11 -2.49 14.65
C VAL A 58 -3.75 -3.87 14.49
N PRO A 59 -4.89 -4.16 15.16
CA PRO A 59 -5.58 -5.44 14.98
C PRO A 59 -5.98 -5.67 13.52
N ARG A 60 -5.86 -6.92 13.04
CA ARG A 60 -6.18 -7.28 11.65
C ARG A 60 -7.57 -6.85 11.20
N SER A 61 -8.58 -7.01 12.05
CA SER A 61 -9.95 -6.59 11.74
C SER A 61 -10.07 -5.08 11.50
N GLN A 62 -9.32 -4.25 12.23
CA GLN A 62 -9.30 -2.81 12.02
C GLN A 62 -8.51 -2.43 10.77
N ALA A 63 -7.40 -3.14 10.51
CA ALA A 63 -6.62 -2.97 9.29
C ALA A 63 -7.45 -3.30 8.03
N GLU A 64 -8.19 -4.40 8.05
CA GLU A 64 -9.11 -4.80 6.99
C GLU A 64 -10.24 -3.79 6.82
N GLN A 65 -10.84 -3.29 7.92
CA GLN A 65 -11.87 -2.24 7.84
C GLN A 65 -11.34 -0.96 7.19
N PHE A 66 -10.12 -0.54 7.54
CA PHE A 66 -9.47 0.61 6.92
C PHE A 66 -9.22 0.37 5.43
N CYS A 67 -8.66 -0.77 5.06
CA CYS A 67 -8.32 -1.08 3.67
C CYS A 67 -9.54 -1.35 2.80
N ASN A 68 -10.69 -1.75 3.37
CA ASN A 68 -11.95 -1.94 2.64
C ASN A 68 -12.59 -0.63 2.20
N ASN A 69 -12.14 0.52 2.72
CA ASN A 69 -12.56 1.81 2.23
C ASN A 69 -11.65 2.23 1.05
N PRO A 70 -12.19 2.33 -0.18
CA PRO A 70 -11.37 2.63 -1.37
C PRO A 70 -10.63 3.96 -1.29
N ASP A 71 -11.21 4.97 -0.63
CA ASP A 71 -10.58 6.28 -0.47
C ASP A 71 -9.40 6.21 0.51
N GLN A 72 -9.55 5.47 1.61
CA GLN A 72 -8.48 5.27 2.59
C GLN A 72 -7.34 4.44 2.01
N LEU A 73 -7.66 3.36 1.28
CA LEU A 73 -6.65 2.55 0.60
C LEU A 73 -5.89 3.38 -0.44
N THR A 74 -6.60 4.24 -1.16
CA THR A 74 -6.00 5.20 -2.09
C THR A 74 -5.08 6.19 -1.42
N GLU A 75 -5.53 6.79 -0.32
CA GLU A 75 -4.75 7.76 0.43
C GLU A 75 -3.47 7.12 0.96
N LEU A 76 -3.56 5.88 1.45
CA LEU A 76 -2.41 5.09 1.85
C LEU A 76 -1.44 4.89 0.68
N ALA A 77 -1.91 4.48 -0.50
CA ALA A 77 -1.07 4.31 -1.68
C ALA A 77 -0.33 5.61 -2.06
N LEU A 78 -1.03 6.76 -2.02
CA LEU A 78 -0.43 8.06 -2.30
C LEU A 78 0.63 8.45 -1.25
N ARG A 79 0.37 8.18 0.04
CA ARG A 79 1.32 8.45 1.13
C ARG A 79 2.57 7.57 1.00
N VAL A 80 2.40 6.28 0.73
CA VAL A 80 3.51 5.33 0.50
C VAL A 80 4.37 5.81 -0.67
N ARG A 81 3.77 6.17 -1.81
CA ARG A 81 4.49 6.72 -2.96
C ARG A 81 5.27 7.99 -2.63
N SER A 82 4.68 8.89 -1.84
CA SER A 82 5.31 10.15 -1.41
C SER A 82 6.53 9.92 -0.51
N ILE A 83 6.43 8.97 0.43
CA ILE A 83 7.49 8.68 1.41
C ILE A 83 8.64 7.89 0.77
N LEU A 84 8.31 6.90 -0.07
CA LEU A 84 9.27 5.93 -0.60
C LEU A 84 9.81 6.30 -1.98
N GLY A 85 9.34 7.41 -2.57
CA GLY A 85 9.93 7.98 -3.77
C GLY A 85 9.87 7.06 -4.99
N ALA A 86 8.79 6.30 -5.15
CA ALA A 86 8.54 5.55 -6.39
C ALA A 86 8.15 6.54 -7.52
N GLY A 87 9.15 7.22 -8.06
CA GLY A 87 9.14 8.12 -9.19
C GLY A 87 10.36 7.87 -10.07
#